data_AF-A0A6P2SAZ6-F1
#
_entry.id   AF-A0A6P2SAZ6-F1
#
_cell.length_a   1.000
_cell.length_b   1.000
_cell.length_c   1.000
_cell.angle_alpha   90.00
_cell.angle_beta   90.00
_cell.angle_gamma   90.00
#
_symmetry.space_group_name_H-M   'P 1'
#
loop_
_entity.id
_entity.type
_entity.pdbx_description
1 polymer ?
#
loop_
_entity_poly.entity_id
_entity_poly.type
_entity_poly.pdbx_seq_one_letter_code
_entity_poly.pdbx_strand_id
1 'polypeptide(L)'
;MHPRSAAPYYVVLAGTLIACALMSLCVLQLFQSRHDALERARDTSRNLALVAERDIERNIELYGLSVEAVIQGLQRPDVLAASPALRRGVLFDHSMTAQFLGSMLVLDLAGNIILDSANDVPRQGNFGDRKYFTVHRDNPNAGLYISDPFGSNWTSSISVS
;
A
#
# COMPACT_ATOMS: atom_id res chain seq x y z
N MET A 1 -50.77 13.04 -70.62
CA MET A 1 -49.43 13.09 -69.99
C MET A 1 -49.57 13.80 -68.65
N HIS A 2 -49.61 13.05 -67.54
CA HIS A 2 -49.67 13.64 -66.19
C HIS A 2 -48.25 13.83 -65.65
N PRO A 3 -47.87 15.03 -65.17
CA PRO A 3 -46.57 15.25 -64.57
C PRO A 3 -46.51 14.47 -63.25
N ARG A 4 -45.63 13.47 -63.18
CA ARG A 4 -45.36 12.74 -61.94
C ARG A 4 -44.69 13.74 -60.99
N SER A 5 -45.43 14.16 -59.97
CA SER A 5 -44.98 15.19 -59.03
C SER A 5 -43.67 14.74 -58.36
N ALA A 6 -42.69 15.64 -58.29
CA ALA A 6 -41.41 15.41 -57.61
C ALA A 6 -41.53 15.37 -56.06
N ALA A 7 -42.75 15.53 -55.54
CA ALA A 7 -43.09 15.52 -54.12
C ALA A 7 -42.58 14.29 -53.32
N PRO A 8 -42.63 13.04 -53.81
CA PRO A 8 -42.13 11.90 -53.03
C PRO A 8 -40.61 11.92 -52.90
N TYR A 9 -39.86 12.50 -53.86
CA TYR A 9 -38.40 12.59 -53.79
C TYR A 9 -37.93 13.55 -52.68
N TYR A 10 -38.60 14.69 -52.53
CA TYR A 10 -38.27 15.65 -51.46
C TYR A 10 -38.53 15.11 -50.05
N VAL A 11 -39.59 14.31 -49.87
CA VAL A 11 -39.90 13.67 -48.58
C VAL A 11 -38.82 12.65 -48.21
N VAL A 12 -38.38 11.83 -49.17
CA VAL A 12 -37.29 10.88 -48.95
C VAL A 12 -35.99 11.61 -48.62
N LEU A 13 -35.64 12.65 -49.38
CA LEU A 13 -34.44 13.46 -49.16
C LEU A 13 -34.45 14.09 -47.75
N ALA A 14 -35.57 14.68 -47.34
CA ALA A 14 -35.71 15.28 -46.01
C ALA A 14 -35.57 14.24 -44.89
N GLY A 15 -36.20 13.07 -45.05
CA GLY A 15 -36.07 11.96 -44.09
C GLY A 15 -34.64 11.46 -43.96
N THR A 16 -33.93 11.30 -45.09
CA THR A 16 -32.51 10.91 -45.09
C THR A 16 -31.64 11.97 -44.41
N LEU A 17 -31.86 13.25 -44.69
CA LEU A 17 -31.11 14.34 -44.05
C LEU A 17 -31.31 14.37 -42.53
N ILE A 18 -32.54 14.18 -42.06
CA ILE A 18 -32.85 14.10 -40.62
C ILE A 18 -32.15 12.89 -40.00
N ALA A 19 -32.21 11.72 -40.65
CA ALA A 19 -31.55 10.51 -40.16
C ALA A 19 -30.02 10.70 -40.08
N CYS A 20 -29.40 11.31 -41.09
CA CYS A 20 -27.97 11.64 -41.09
C CYS A 20 -27.60 12.64 -39.98
N ALA A 21 -28.45 13.64 -39.74
CA ALA A 21 -28.24 14.62 -38.67
C ALA A 21 -28.30 13.95 -37.29
N LEU A 22 -29.31 13.12 -37.03
CA LEU A 22 -29.41 12.36 -35.78
C LEU A 22 -28.24 11.40 -35.58
N MET A 23 -27.83 10.68 -36.63
CA MET A 23 -26.67 9.79 -36.57
C MET A 23 -25.38 10.56 -36.27
N SER A 24 -25.20 11.74 -36.88
CA SER A 24 -24.04 12.60 -36.62
C SER A 24 -24.03 13.10 -35.16
N LEU A 25 -25.17 13.51 -34.63
CA LEU A 25 -25.30 13.90 -33.22
C LEU A 25 -24.98 12.75 -32.27
N CYS A 26 -25.49 11.55 -32.55
CA CYS A 26 -25.18 10.35 -31.76
C CYS A 26 -23.67 10.04 -31.77
N VAL A 27 -23.03 10.12 -32.93
CA VAL A 27 -21.58 9.89 -33.07
C VAL A 27 -20.79 10.93 -32.27
N LEU A 28 -21.12 12.22 -32.40
CA LEU A 28 -20.48 13.29 -31.64
C LEU A 28 -20.63 13.11 -30.13
N GLN A 29 -21.85 12.80 -29.66
CA GLN A 29 -22.12 12.54 -28.25
C GLN A 29 -21.31 11.35 -27.73
N LEU A 30 -21.19 10.29 -28.53
CA LEU A 30 -20.41 9.11 -28.16
C LEU A 30 -18.91 9.43 -28.08
N PHE A 31 -18.38 10.24 -29.01
CA PHE A 31 -16.99 10.68 -28.96
C PHE A 31 -16.70 11.55 -27.73
N GLN A 32 -17.57 12.52 -27.42
CA GLN A 32 -17.45 13.35 -26.23
C GLN A 32 -17.52 12.52 -24.95
N SER A 33 -18.52 11.64 -24.84
CA SER A 33 -18.67 10.75 -23.70
C SER A 33 -17.46 9.85 -23.49
N ARG A 34 -16.86 9.33 -24.57
CA ARG A 34 -15.63 8.53 -24.50
C ARG A 34 -14.44 9.36 -24.02
N HIS A 35 -14.31 10.60 -24.49
CA HIS A 35 -13.23 11.49 -24.07
C HIS A 35 -13.33 11.82 -22.58
N ASP A 36 -14.51 12.25 -22.13
CA ASP A 36 -14.76 12.55 -20.73
C ASP A 36 -14.55 11.32 -19.83
N ALA A 37 -14.97 10.14 -20.28
CA ALA A 37 -14.75 8.90 -19.54
C ALA A 37 -13.25 8.57 -19.39
N LEU A 38 -12.45 8.82 -20.43
CA LEU A 38 -11.00 8.63 -20.40
C LEU A 38 -10.31 9.65 -19.49
N GLU A 39 -10.72 10.92 -19.51
CA GLU A 39 -10.19 11.95 -18.61
C GLU A 39 -10.53 11.65 -17.15
N ARG A 40 -11.79 11.35 -16.84
CA ARG A 40 -12.20 10.98 -15.48
C ARG A 40 -11.48 9.74 -14.97
N ALA A 41 -11.24 8.74 -15.82
CA ALA A 41 -10.48 7.56 -15.44
C ALA A 41 -9.00 7.89 -15.13
N ARG A 42 -8.40 8.80 -15.89
CA ARG A 42 -7.03 9.30 -15.62
C ARG A 42 -6.94 10.08 -14.33
N ASP A 43 -7.86 11.02 -14.10
CA ASP A 43 -7.90 11.80 -12.87
C ASP A 43 -8.14 10.93 -11.63
N THR A 44 -9.05 9.96 -11.74
CA THR A 44 -9.30 8.98 -10.68
C THR A 44 -8.05 8.16 -10.39
N SER A 45 -7.35 7.68 -11.42
CA SER A 45 -6.11 6.89 -11.26
C SER A 45 -5.00 7.71 -10.60
N ARG A 46 -4.85 8.98 -11.00
CA ARG A 46 -3.87 9.90 -10.42
C ARG A 46 -4.18 10.22 -8.96
N ASN A 47 -5.45 10.45 -8.64
CA ASN A 47 -5.88 10.71 -7.27
C ASN A 47 -5.70 9.48 -6.38
N LEU A 48 -5.98 8.28 -6.89
CA LEU A 48 -5.72 7.02 -6.18
C LEU A 48 -4.22 6.81 -5.92
N ALA A 49 -3.36 7.10 -6.89
CA ALA A 49 -1.91 7.00 -6.71
C ALA A 49 -1.40 7.95 -5.62
N LEU A 50 -1.87 9.21 -5.61
CA LEU A 50 -1.50 10.19 -4.57
C LEU A 50 -1.99 9.78 -3.17
N VAL A 51 -3.19 9.21 -3.08
CA VAL A 51 -3.70 8.68 -1.81
C VAL A 51 -2.87 7.49 -1.33
N ALA A 52 -2.53 6.56 -2.23
CA ALA A 52 -1.70 5.40 -1.91
C ALA A 52 -0.28 5.80 -1.48
N GLU A 53 0.34 6.77 -2.16
CA GLU A 53 1.66 7.31 -1.80
C GLU A 53 1.65 7.90 -0.39
N ARG A 54 0.67 8.77 -0.08
CA ARG A 54 0.53 9.37 1.24
C ARG A 54 0.22 8.34 2.33
N ASP A 55 -0.57 7.32 2.01
CA ASP A 55 -0.89 6.24 2.94
C ASP A 55 0.35 5.39 3.25
N ILE A 56 1.18 5.10 2.25
CA ILE A 56 2.46 4.38 2.44
C ILE A 56 3.44 5.21 3.26
N GLU A 57 3.64 6.49 2.93
CA GLU A 57 4.57 7.38 3.63
C GLU A 57 4.21 7.49 5.11
N ARG A 58 2.93 7.74 5.41
CA ARG A 58 2.45 7.86 6.78
C ARG A 58 2.54 6.54 7.55
N ASN A 59 2.27 5.41 6.91
CA ASN A 59 2.40 4.11 7.56
C ASN A 59 3.86 3.77 7.87
N ILE A 60 4.80 4.08 6.96
CA ILE A 60 6.24 3.90 7.21
C ILE A 60 6.73 4.78 8.37
N GLU A 61 6.29 6.03 8.43
CA GLU A 61 6.62 6.94 9.53
C GLU A 61 6.14 6.39 10.89
N LEU A 62 4.91 5.88 10.93
CA LEU A 62 4.36 5.23 12.13
C LEU A 62 5.14 3.97 12.54
N TYR A 63 5.66 3.20 11.58
CA TYR A 63 6.53 2.06 11.86
C TYR A 63 7.90 2.50 12.40
N GLY A 64 8.50 3.55 11.84
CA GLY A 64 9.76 4.11 12.32
C GLY A 64 9.67 4.57 13.78
N LEU A 65 8.62 5.33 14.13
CA LEU A 65 8.37 5.79 15.51
C LEU A 65 8.18 4.62 16.49
N SER A 66 7.53 3.54 16.03
CA SER A 66 7.33 2.33 16.82
C SER A 66 8.66 1.63 17.11
N VAL A 67 9.53 1.44 16.11
CA VAL A 67 10.86 0.86 16.29
C VAL A 67 11.72 1.73 17.21
N GLU A 68 11.65 3.05 17.05
CA GLU A 68 12.38 3.98 17.89
C GLU A 68 11.94 3.90 19.36
N ALA A 69 10.64 3.76 19.64
CA ALA A 69 10.14 3.56 21.00
C ALA A 69 10.70 2.29 21.64
N VAL A 70 10.81 1.19 20.89
CA VAL A 70 11.45 -0.05 21.39
C VAL A 70 12.93 0.17 21.67
N ILE A 71 13.66 0.84 20.79
CA ILE A 71 15.08 1.17 21.00
C ILE A 71 15.26 2.01 22.28
N GLN A 72 14.44 3.04 22.47
CA GLN A 72 14.47 3.87 23.68
C GLN A 72 14.14 3.04 24.94
N GLY A 73 13.16 2.14 24.86
CA GLY A 73 12.83 1.23 25.95
C GLY A 73 13.95 0.23 26.28
N LEU A 74 14.70 -0.24 25.28
CA LEU A 74 15.85 -1.11 25.47
C LEU A 74 17.04 -0.39 26.12
N GLN A 75 17.16 0.92 25.95
CA GLN A 75 18.19 1.73 26.61
C GLN A 75 17.91 1.99 28.10
N ARG A 76 16.71 1.64 28.59
CA ARG A 76 16.26 1.88 29.95
C ARG A 76 16.56 0.69 30.89
N PRO A 77 17.46 0.85 31.89
CA PRO A 77 17.83 -0.24 32.79
C PRO A 77 16.67 -0.76 33.65
N ASP A 78 15.73 0.11 34.03
CA ASP A 78 14.54 -0.24 34.81
C ASP A 78 13.57 -1.14 34.01
N VAL A 79 13.44 -0.89 32.70
CA VAL A 79 12.65 -1.74 31.79
C VAL A 79 13.32 -3.09 31.61
N LEU A 80 14.64 -3.13 31.44
CA LEU A 80 15.39 -4.37 31.34
C LEU A 80 15.39 -5.17 32.64
N ALA A 81 15.34 -4.53 33.81
CA ALA A 81 15.24 -5.21 35.10
C ALA A 81 13.84 -5.77 35.41
N ALA A 82 12.81 -5.33 34.68
CA ALA A 82 11.44 -5.78 34.88
C ALA A 82 11.25 -7.27 34.54
N SER A 83 10.17 -7.87 35.09
CA SER A 83 9.77 -9.24 34.74
C SER A 83 9.49 -9.35 33.23
N PRO A 84 9.67 -10.54 32.62
CA PRO A 84 9.50 -10.69 31.16
C PRO A 84 8.15 -10.20 30.63
N ALA A 85 7.06 -10.38 31.38
CA ALA A 85 5.73 -9.90 31.02
C ALA A 85 5.63 -8.37 31.07
N LEU A 86 6.13 -7.73 32.12
CA LEU A 86 6.12 -6.27 32.25
C LEU A 86 7.05 -5.60 31.24
N ARG A 87 8.26 -6.16 31.04
CA ARG A 87 9.20 -5.68 30.03
C ARG A 87 8.56 -5.69 28.65
N ARG A 88 7.86 -6.77 28.28
CA ARG A 88 7.17 -6.87 26.99
C ARG A 88 6.03 -5.87 26.89
N GLY A 89 5.19 -5.73 27.91
CA GLY A 89 4.09 -4.77 27.90
C GLY A 89 4.57 -3.32 27.76
N VAL A 90 5.76 -3.00 28.28
CA VAL A 90 6.37 -1.68 28.12
C VAL A 90 7.03 -1.51 26.75
N LEU A 91 7.76 -2.52 26.25
CA LEU A 91 8.46 -2.45 24.96
C LEU A 91 7.53 -2.59 23.76
N PHE A 92 6.48 -3.38 23.89
CA PHE A 92 5.53 -3.72 22.83
C PHE A 92 4.13 -3.46 23.34
N ASP A 93 3.84 -2.18 23.63
CA ASP A 93 2.49 -1.78 24.03
C ASP A 93 1.45 -2.40 23.08
N HIS A 94 0.30 -2.78 23.62
CA HIS A 94 -0.74 -3.51 22.90
C HIS A 94 -1.22 -2.77 21.64
N SER A 95 -1.06 -1.45 21.59
CA SER A 95 -1.30 -0.62 20.41
C SER A 95 -0.39 -0.98 19.22
N MET A 96 0.87 -1.36 19.47
CA MET A 96 1.87 -1.71 18.45
C MET A 96 1.75 -3.16 17.95
N THR A 97 1.22 -4.06 18.79
CA THR A 97 1.04 -5.49 18.43
C THR A 97 -0.26 -5.78 17.70
N ALA A 98 -1.29 -4.93 17.83
CA ALA A 98 -2.66 -5.30 17.46
C ALA A 98 -3.09 -4.95 16.04
N GLN A 99 -2.48 -3.99 15.33
CA GLN A 99 -3.12 -3.45 14.11
C GLN A 99 -2.37 -3.56 12.79
N PHE A 100 -1.04 -3.61 12.71
CA PHE A 100 -0.38 -3.51 11.38
C PHE A 100 0.95 -4.26 11.19
N LEU A 101 1.58 -4.78 12.24
CA LEU A 101 2.89 -5.45 12.16
C LEU A 101 2.71 -6.94 12.42
N GLY A 102 3.02 -7.81 11.45
CA GLY A 102 2.86 -9.27 11.61
C GLY A 102 3.57 -9.85 12.83
N SER A 103 4.74 -9.31 13.19
CA SER A 103 5.41 -9.46 14.49
C SER A 103 6.68 -8.58 14.54
N MET A 104 7.04 -8.04 15.71
CA MET A 104 8.31 -7.34 15.94
C MET A 104 9.27 -8.20 16.75
N LEU A 105 10.53 -8.26 16.33
CA LEU A 105 11.57 -9.08 16.94
C LEU A 105 12.76 -8.21 17.33
N VAL A 106 13.36 -8.48 18.48
CA VAL A 106 14.66 -7.92 18.86
C VAL A 106 15.69 -9.03 18.75
N LEU A 107 16.79 -8.75 18.07
CA LEU A 107 17.88 -9.70 17.81
C LEU A 107 19.12 -9.34 18.62
N ASP A 108 19.89 -10.34 19.03
CA ASP A 108 21.22 -10.15 19.60
C ASP A 108 22.28 -9.87 18.51
N LEU A 109 23.54 -9.65 18.94
CA LEU A 109 24.68 -9.39 18.05
C LEU A 109 25.01 -10.56 17.09
N ALA A 110 24.53 -11.76 17.37
CA ALA A 110 24.68 -12.94 16.51
C ALA A 110 23.44 -13.17 15.62
N GLY A 111 22.40 -12.35 15.75
CA GLY A 111 21.16 -12.44 15.00
C GLY A 111 20.11 -13.38 15.60
N ASN A 112 20.29 -13.85 16.85
CA ASN A 112 19.29 -14.68 17.53
C ASN A 112 18.16 -13.83 18.08
N ILE A 113 16.94 -14.35 18.02
CA ILE A 113 15.78 -13.67 18.62
C ILE A 113 15.90 -13.70 20.14
N ILE A 114 15.86 -12.52 20.77
CA ILE A 114 15.88 -12.34 22.22
C ILE A 114 14.56 -11.78 22.78
N LEU A 115 13.77 -11.09 21.95
CA LEU A 115 12.42 -10.64 22.30
C LEU A 115 11.50 -10.81 21.09
N ASP A 116 10.25 -11.13 21.37
CA ASP A 116 9.20 -11.32 20.37
C ASP A 116 7.92 -10.62 20.87
N SER A 117 7.37 -9.76 20.03
CA SER A 117 6.13 -9.06 20.35
C SER A 117 4.92 -9.99 20.35
N ALA A 118 4.98 -11.10 19.60
CA ALA A 118 3.86 -12.01 19.41
C ALA A 118 3.79 -13.13 20.45
N ASN A 119 4.89 -13.45 21.14
CA ASN A 119 4.97 -14.60 22.06
C ASN A 119 5.65 -14.24 23.39
N ASP A 120 5.11 -14.73 24.50
CA ASP A 120 5.72 -14.59 25.84
C ASP A 120 7.14 -15.19 25.91
N VAL A 121 7.30 -16.35 25.28
CA VAL A 121 8.59 -17.00 25.08
C VAL A 121 9.03 -16.70 23.65
N PRO A 122 10.16 -16.00 23.44
CA PRO A 122 10.63 -15.70 22.10
C PRO A 122 10.78 -16.96 21.26
N ARG A 123 10.26 -16.92 20.03
CA ARG A 123 10.50 -17.99 19.06
C ARG A 123 12.00 -18.21 18.87
N GLN A 124 12.39 -19.46 18.63
CA GLN A 124 13.78 -19.77 18.31
C GLN A 124 14.02 -19.53 16.82
N GLY A 125 14.97 -18.66 16.51
CA GLY A 125 15.33 -18.30 15.15
C GLY A 125 16.60 -17.46 15.12
N ASN A 126 17.33 -17.56 14.00
CA ASN A 126 18.49 -16.73 13.72
C ASN A 126 18.30 -16.03 12.37
N PHE A 127 18.60 -14.75 12.33
CA PHE A 127 18.51 -13.91 11.14
C PHE A 127 19.85 -13.19 10.87
N GLY A 128 20.96 -13.73 11.38
CA GLY A 128 22.29 -13.13 11.23
C GLY A 128 22.79 -13.06 9.79
N ASP A 129 22.19 -13.86 8.89
CA ASP A 129 22.45 -13.92 7.46
C ASP A 129 21.56 -12.98 6.63
N ARG A 130 20.55 -12.34 7.25
CA ARG A 130 19.58 -11.52 6.53
C ARG A 130 20.11 -10.12 6.26
N LYS A 131 19.79 -9.58 5.09
CA LYS A 131 20.25 -8.25 4.65
C LYS A 131 19.94 -7.14 5.66
N TYR A 132 18.72 -7.12 6.21
CA TYR A 132 18.32 -6.13 7.21
C TYR A 132 19.16 -6.23 8.49
N PHE A 133 19.63 -7.41 8.86
CA PHE A 133 20.55 -7.58 9.98
C PHE A 133 21.97 -7.12 9.63
N THR A 134 22.50 -7.58 8.50
CA THR A 134 23.88 -7.26 8.09
C THR A 134 24.07 -5.77 7.83
N VAL A 135 23.07 -5.07 7.29
CA VAL A 135 23.12 -3.62 7.07
C VAL A 135 23.30 -2.87 8.39
N HIS A 136 22.54 -3.22 9.43
CA HIS A 136 22.68 -2.58 10.75
C HIS A 136 23.94 -3.01 11.49
N ARG A 137 24.37 -4.27 11.34
CA ARG A 137 25.64 -4.77 11.91
C ARG A 137 26.84 -4.03 11.32
N ASP A 138 26.86 -3.87 10.00
CA ASP A 138 28.00 -3.31 9.27
C ASP A 138 27.95 -1.77 9.25
N ASN A 139 26.78 -1.16 9.43
CA ASN A 139 26.58 0.28 9.55
C ASN A 139 25.63 0.64 10.71
N PRO A 140 26.16 0.96 11.90
CA PRO A 140 25.36 1.35 13.07
C PRO A 140 24.50 2.60 12.87
N ASN A 141 24.81 3.44 11.88
CA ASN A 141 24.10 4.69 11.59
C ASN A 141 23.17 4.58 10.37
N ALA A 142 22.81 3.37 9.95
CA ALA A 142 21.98 3.15 8.75
C ALA A 142 20.55 3.74 8.86
N GLY A 143 20.07 4.07 10.06
CA GLY A 143 18.70 4.55 10.27
C GLY A 143 17.66 3.44 10.08
N LEU A 144 16.45 3.78 9.66
CA LEU A 144 15.43 2.79 9.29
C LEU A 144 15.79 2.16 7.94
N TYR A 145 15.88 0.83 7.90
CA TYR A 145 16.09 0.08 6.67
C TYR A 145 14.87 -0.81 6.39
N ILE A 146 14.34 -0.71 5.17
CA ILE A 146 13.25 -1.55 4.68
C ILE A 146 13.84 -2.51 3.64
N SER A 147 13.74 -3.81 3.91
CA SER A 147 14.26 -4.87 3.04
C SER A 147 13.36 -5.19 1.86
N ASP A 148 13.95 -5.81 0.83
CA ASP A 148 13.17 -6.46 -0.24
C ASP A 148 12.22 -7.52 0.35
N PRO A 149 11.02 -7.72 -0.24
CA PRO A 149 10.09 -8.71 0.27
C PRO A 149 10.71 -10.11 0.30
N PHE A 150 10.52 -10.84 1.40
CA PHE A 150 11.05 -12.19 1.57
C PHE A 150 9.97 -13.17 2.05
N GLY A 151 10.17 -14.45 1.71
CA GLY A 151 9.34 -15.52 2.24
C GLY A 151 9.63 -15.68 3.73
N SER A 152 8.62 -15.45 4.56
CA SER A 152 8.76 -15.68 5.98
C SER A 152 8.59 -17.16 6.29
N ASN A 153 9.41 -17.70 7.19
CA ASN A 153 9.30 -19.09 7.64
C ASN A 153 8.15 -19.29 8.66
N TRP A 154 7.43 -18.22 9.03
CA TRP A 154 6.51 -18.19 10.19
C TRP A 154 5.09 -17.74 9.86
N THR A 155 4.92 -16.92 8.81
CA THR A 155 3.63 -16.58 8.22
C THR A 155 3.61 -17.08 6.77
N SER A 156 2.49 -17.63 6.31
CA SER A 156 2.30 -18.06 4.92
C SER A 156 2.16 -16.88 3.94
N SER A 157 2.73 -15.73 4.30
CA SER A 157 2.61 -14.44 3.62
C SER A 157 4.00 -13.83 3.36
N ILE A 158 4.11 -13.07 2.28
CA ILE A 158 5.29 -12.26 1.98
C ILE A 158 5.43 -11.22 3.09
N SER A 159 6.64 -11.10 3.66
CA SER A 159 6.92 -10.16 4.75
C SER A 159 7.95 -9.13 4.32
N VAL A 160 7.84 -7.94 4.91
CA VAL A 160 8.81 -6.86 4.83
C VAL A 160 9.32 -6.62 6.25
N SER A 161 10.63 -6.43 6.40
CA SER A 161 11.30 -6.10 7.66
C SER A 161 12.06 -4.81 7.53
#